data_AF-A0AAN0VA88-F1
#
_entry.id   AF-A0AAN0VA88-F1
#
_cell.length_a   1.000
_cell.length_b   1.000
_cell.length_c   1.000
_cell.angle_alpha   90.00
_cell.angle_beta   90.00
_cell.angle_gamma   90.00
#
_symmetry.space_group_name_H-M   'P 1'
#
loop_
_entity.id
_entity.type
_entity.pdbx_description
1 polymer ?
#
loop_
_entity_poly.entity_id
_entity_poly.type
_entity_poly.pdbx_seq_one_letter_code
_entity_poly.pdbx_strand_id
1 'polypeptide(L)'
;MNMYHDADRALLDPMETASIDALRQHQLERLRWSLKHAYDNVPLYRQRFDECGAHPDDLKCLEDLAKFPFTGKNDLRDNYPYGMFAVPQQEVVRLHASSGTTGKPTVVGYTQNDIDTWANVVARSIRAAGGRKGDKVHVSYGYGLFTGGLGAHYGAERLGCTVIPMSGGQTEKQVQLIRDFQPDIIMVTPSYMLNLADEIERQGIDPQDLKLRLGIFGAEPWTDELRRSIEQRLGIDALDIYGLSEIMGPGVAMECIETKDGPTIWEDHFYPEIIDPVTGQVLPDGQLGELVFTSLSKEALPMVRYRTRDLTRLLPGTARPMRRIGKITGRSDDMLIIRGVNVFPTQIEEQVLKIKQLSELYEIHLYRNGNLDSVEVHVELRAECQHLDEAQRKLLTGELTKQIKTYIGISTQVRLQPCGTLKRSEGKACHVYDKRLAS
;
A
#
# COMPACT_ATOMS: atom_id res chain seq x y z
N MET A 1 26.01 -24.64 12.70
CA MET A 1 25.48 -25.14 11.41
C MET A 1 24.00 -25.43 11.65
N ASN A 2 23.13 -24.48 11.32
CA ASN A 2 21.75 -24.39 11.84
C ASN A 2 20.78 -25.26 11.04
N MET A 3 20.39 -26.41 11.57
CA MET A 3 19.29 -27.24 11.03
C MET A 3 17.95 -26.49 10.92
N TYR A 4 17.77 -25.37 11.65
CA TYR A 4 16.57 -24.53 11.57
C TYR A 4 16.47 -23.69 10.29
N HIS A 5 17.58 -23.43 9.57
CA HIS A 5 17.54 -22.63 8.34
C HIS A 5 17.18 -23.44 7.09
N ASP A 6 17.46 -24.75 7.06
CA ASP A 6 17.20 -25.57 5.88
C ASP A 6 15.73 -26.01 5.77
N ALA A 7 15.02 -26.19 6.90
CA ALA A 7 13.60 -26.54 6.89
C ALA A 7 12.70 -25.39 6.41
N ASP A 8 13.05 -24.13 6.72
CA ASP A 8 12.32 -22.95 6.24
C ASP A 8 12.58 -22.65 4.76
N ARG A 9 13.76 -23.01 4.23
CA ARG A 9 14.08 -22.86 2.80
C ARG A 9 13.23 -23.75 1.89
N ALA A 10 12.85 -24.95 2.35
CA ALA A 10 11.99 -25.87 1.59
C ALA A 10 10.55 -25.36 1.43
N LEU A 11 10.15 -24.32 2.17
CA LEU A 11 8.83 -23.69 2.10
C LEU A 11 8.81 -22.43 1.23
N LEU A 12 9.96 -22.02 0.69
CA LEU A 12 10.08 -20.87 -0.22
C LEU A 12 9.75 -21.30 -1.65
N ASP A 13 9.11 -20.39 -2.38
CA ASP A 13 8.85 -20.58 -3.79
C ASP A 13 10.19 -20.52 -4.56
N PRO A 14 10.37 -21.27 -5.65
CA PRO A 14 11.67 -21.38 -6.33
C PRO A 14 12.31 -20.03 -6.70
N MET A 15 11.49 -19.03 -7.05
CA MET A 15 11.96 -17.70 -7.44
C MET A 15 12.47 -16.86 -6.26
N GLU A 16 12.08 -17.16 -5.02
CA GLU A 16 12.55 -16.44 -3.83
C GLU A 16 14.02 -16.70 -3.50
N THR A 17 14.62 -17.73 -4.11
CA THR A 17 16.03 -18.10 -3.93
C THR A 17 16.78 -18.24 -5.25
N ALA A 18 16.14 -17.91 -6.37
CA ALA A 18 16.75 -18.03 -7.70
C ALA A 18 17.89 -17.02 -7.90
N SER A 19 18.79 -17.31 -8.84
CA SER A 19 19.73 -16.30 -9.31
C SER A 19 18.99 -15.16 -10.02
N ILE A 20 19.59 -13.97 -10.03
CA ILE A 20 19.03 -12.81 -10.77
C ILE A 20 18.87 -13.16 -12.25
N ASP A 21 19.81 -13.88 -12.86
CA ASP A 21 19.72 -14.30 -14.26
C ASP A 21 18.50 -15.21 -14.51
N ALA A 22 18.25 -16.19 -13.63
CA ALA A 22 17.09 -17.07 -13.73
C ALA A 22 15.77 -16.29 -13.55
N LEU A 23 15.73 -15.33 -12.62
CA LEU A 23 14.58 -14.45 -12.44
C LEU A 23 14.33 -13.59 -13.69
N ARG A 24 15.37 -12.97 -14.25
CA ARG A 24 15.27 -12.13 -15.46
C ARG A 24 14.83 -12.93 -16.68
N GLN A 25 15.32 -14.16 -16.83
CA GLN A 25 14.85 -15.07 -17.87
C GLN A 25 13.37 -15.42 -17.68
N HIS A 26 12.96 -15.79 -16.47
CA HIS A 26 11.57 -16.11 -16.15
C HIS A 26 10.64 -14.93 -16.47
N GLN A 27 11.04 -13.72 -16.09
CA GLN A 27 10.32 -12.49 -16.37
C GLN A 27 10.16 -12.25 -17.87
N LEU A 28 11.23 -12.41 -18.65
CA LEU A 28 11.18 -12.20 -20.09
C LEU A 28 10.23 -13.19 -20.78
N GLU A 29 10.28 -14.46 -20.40
CA GLU A 29 9.36 -15.50 -20.91
C GLU A 29 7.91 -15.17 -20.60
N ARG A 30 7.62 -14.78 -19.35
CA ARG A 30 6.27 -14.42 -18.91
C ARG A 30 5.78 -13.09 -19.51
N LEU A 31 6.67 -12.13 -19.72
CA LEU A 31 6.34 -10.85 -20.32
C LEU A 31 5.93 -11.04 -21.79
N ARG A 32 6.63 -11.91 -22.54
CA ARG A 32 6.21 -12.29 -23.91
C ARG A 32 4.80 -12.87 -23.93
N TRP A 33 4.51 -13.80 -23.02
CA TRP A 33 3.17 -14.37 -22.88
C TRP A 33 2.12 -13.30 -22.58
N SER A 34 2.39 -12.43 -21.60
CA SER A 34 1.45 -11.40 -21.15
C SER A 34 1.15 -10.36 -22.23
N LEU A 35 2.18 -9.88 -22.94
CA LEU A 35 2.00 -8.92 -24.04
C LEU A 35 1.21 -9.53 -25.20
N LYS A 36 1.49 -10.80 -25.53
CA LYS A 36 0.73 -11.52 -26.56
C LYS A 36 -0.73 -11.71 -26.13
N HIS A 37 -0.96 -12.15 -24.90
CA HIS A 37 -2.29 -12.33 -24.34
C HIS A 37 -3.10 -11.03 -24.35
N ALA A 38 -2.50 -9.93 -23.93
CA ALA A 38 -3.10 -8.60 -23.96
C ALA A 38 -3.44 -8.15 -25.38
N TYR A 39 -2.50 -8.26 -26.32
CA TYR A 39 -2.67 -7.85 -27.72
C TYR A 39 -3.74 -8.67 -28.45
N ASP A 40 -3.77 -9.98 -28.22
CA ASP A 40 -4.72 -10.88 -28.89
C ASP A 40 -6.15 -10.69 -28.37
N ASN A 41 -6.31 -10.42 -27.07
CA ASN A 41 -7.63 -10.55 -26.42
C ASN A 41 -8.25 -9.24 -25.93
N VAL A 42 -7.49 -8.13 -25.85
CA VAL A 42 -8.01 -6.84 -25.39
C VAL A 42 -7.98 -5.81 -26.53
N PRO A 43 -9.13 -5.34 -27.03
CA PRO A 43 -9.19 -4.40 -28.14
C PRO A 43 -8.35 -3.13 -27.95
N LEU A 44 -8.35 -2.56 -26.73
CA LEU A 44 -7.55 -1.37 -26.41
C LEU A 44 -6.05 -1.63 -26.59
N TYR A 45 -5.54 -2.78 -26.12
CA TYR A 45 -4.12 -3.08 -26.24
C TYR A 45 -3.71 -3.30 -27.69
N ARG A 46 -4.53 -4.04 -28.46
CA ARG A 46 -4.31 -4.19 -29.90
C ARG A 46 -4.18 -2.84 -30.59
N GLN A 47 -5.18 -1.98 -30.39
CA GLN A 47 -5.21 -0.65 -30.99
C GLN A 47 -3.96 0.17 -30.62
N ARG A 48 -3.61 0.25 -29.34
CA ARG A 48 -2.48 1.08 -28.90
C ARG A 48 -1.13 0.56 -29.33
N PHE A 49 -0.97 -0.76 -29.36
CA PHE A 49 0.25 -1.41 -29.83
C PHE A 49 0.44 -1.11 -31.32
N ASP A 50 -0.62 -1.25 -32.12
CA ASP A 50 -0.60 -0.92 -33.55
C ASP A 50 -0.33 0.58 -33.78
N GLU A 51 -0.95 1.48 -33.01
CA GLU A 51 -0.77 2.94 -33.10
C GLU A 51 0.66 3.39 -32.79
N CYS A 52 1.34 2.75 -31.83
CA CYS A 52 2.73 3.05 -31.52
C CYS A 52 3.74 2.18 -32.31
N GLY A 53 3.25 1.35 -33.24
CA GLY A 53 4.08 0.47 -34.07
C GLY A 53 4.84 -0.59 -33.28
N ALA A 54 4.32 -1.04 -32.14
CA ALA A 54 4.89 -2.12 -31.34
C ALA A 54 4.08 -3.40 -31.52
N HIS A 55 4.74 -4.54 -31.70
CA HIS A 55 4.13 -5.87 -31.70
C HIS A 55 4.71 -6.69 -30.55
N PRO A 56 3.97 -7.64 -29.93
CA PRO A 56 4.51 -8.49 -28.86
C PRO A 56 5.83 -9.20 -29.22
N ASP A 57 6.03 -9.52 -30.50
CA ASP A 57 7.26 -10.14 -31.00
C ASP A 57 8.50 -9.22 -30.95
N ASP A 58 8.32 -7.91 -30.77
CA ASP A 58 9.41 -6.93 -30.66
C ASP A 58 10.10 -6.96 -29.29
N LEU A 59 9.57 -7.71 -28.33
CA LEU A 59 10.16 -7.90 -27.01
C LEU A 59 11.25 -9.00 -27.04
N LYS A 60 12.50 -8.57 -27.28
CA LYS A 60 13.68 -9.44 -27.31
C LYS A 60 14.42 -9.47 -25.97
N CYS A 61 14.45 -8.35 -25.25
CA CYS A 61 14.95 -8.22 -23.88
C CYS A 61 13.97 -7.44 -22.99
N LEU A 62 14.24 -7.32 -21.68
CA LEU A 62 13.34 -6.64 -20.75
C LEU A 62 13.28 -5.12 -21.00
N GLU A 63 14.36 -4.54 -21.51
CA GLU A 63 14.46 -3.11 -21.84
C GLU A 63 13.54 -2.74 -23.01
N ASP A 64 13.20 -3.69 -23.89
CA ASP A 64 12.25 -3.48 -24.98
C ASP A 64 10.84 -3.19 -24.49
N LEU A 65 10.53 -3.47 -23.21
CA LEU A 65 9.25 -3.10 -22.59
C LEU A 65 8.98 -1.60 -22.73
N ALA A 66 10.02 -0.76 -22.73
CA ALA A 66 9.89 0.68 -22.89
C ALA A 66 9.24 1.12 -24.22
N LYS A 67 9.22 0.24 -25.25
CA LYS A 67 8.55 0.48 -26.55
C LYS A 67 7.02 0.41 -26.46
N PHE A 68 6.50 -0.29 -25.44
CA PHE A 68 5.06 -0.50 -25.29
C PHE A 68 4.40 0.70 -24.59
N PRO A 69 3.14 1.01 -24.95
CA PRO A 69 2.44 2.17 -24.42
C PRO A 69 2.05 1.98 -22.96
N PHE A 70 1.88 3.09 -22.24
CA PHE A 70 1.36 3.06 -20.88
C PHE A 70 -0.14 2.76 -20.84
N THR A 71 -0.57 2.12 -19.75
CA THR A 71 -1.97 2.07 -19.34
C THR A 71 -2.18 3.00 -18.15
N GLY A 72 -3.27 3.74 -18.13
CA GLY A 72 -3.64 4.61 -17.03
C GLY A 72 -5.05 4.34 -16.51
N LYS A 73 -5.40 4.98 -15.40
CA LYS A 73 -6.70 4.79 -14.74
C LYS A 73 -7.90 5.15 -15.62
N ASN A 74 -7.74 6.12 -16.52
CA ASN A 74 -8.82 6.52 -17.43
C ASN A 74 -9.15 5.41 -18.43
N ASP A 75 -8.17 4.61 -18.83
CA ASP A 75 -8.40 3.49 -19.74
C ASP A 75 -9.38 2.47 -19.15
N LEU A 76 -9.24 2.16 -17.86
CA LEU A 76 -10.16 1.29 -17.15
C LEU A 76 -11.55 1.93 -16.96
N ARG A 77 -11.63 3.27 -16.89
CA ARG A 77 -12.91 3.98 -16.75
C ARG A 77 -13.68 4.02 -18.07
N ASP A 78 -12.98 4.29 -19.16
CA ASP A 78 -13.54 4.40 -20.50
C ASP A 78 -13.98 3.02 -21.02
N ASN A 79 -13.36 1.95 -20.53
CA ASN A 79 -13.70 0.56 -20.83
C ASN A 79 -14.58 -0.12 -19.75
N TYR A 80 -15.24 0.66 -18.90
CA TYR A 80 -16.15 0.12 -17.88
C TYR A 80 -17.38 -0.58 -18.51
N PRO A 81 -17.88 -1.70 -17.95
CA PRO A 81 -17.35 -2.40 -16.76
C PRO A 81 -16.29 -3.46 -17.09
N TYR A 82 -16.32 -4.06 -18.27
CA TYR A 82 -15.57 -5.29 -18.59
C TYR A 82 -14.72 -5.19 -19.86
N GLY A 83 -14.63 -4.03 -20.50
CA GLY A 83 -13.93 -3.85 -21.79
C GLY A 83 -12.42 -4.10 -21.74
N MET A 84 -11.85 -4.19 -20.54
CA MET A 84 -10.44 -4.56 -20.33
C MET A 84 -10.24 -6.07 -20.10
N PHE A 85 -11.30 -6.88 -20.06
CA PHE A 85 -11.16 -8.31 -19.82
C PHE A 85 -10.60 -9.02 -21.05
N ALA A 86 -9.62 -9.90 -20.83
CA ALA A 86 -8.95 -10.68 -21.86
C ALA A 86 -9.47 -12.13 -21.95
N VAL A 87 -10.56 -12.44 -21.26
CA VAL A 87 -11.21 -13.75 -21.23
C VAL A 87 -12.74 -13.60 -21.33
N PRO A 88 -13.47 -14.62 -21.82
CA PRO A 88 -14.92 -14.64 -21.78
C PRO A 88 -15.47 -14.51 -20.34
N GLN A 89 -16.63 -13.87 -20.18
CA GLN A 89 -17.25 -13.63 -18.86
C GLN A 89 -17.45 -14.91 -18.01
N GLN A 90 -17.67 -16.06 -18.65
CA GLN A 90 -17.84 -17.35 -17.97
C GLN A 90 -16.58 -17.88 -17.29
N GLU A 91 -15.39 -17.37 -17.67
CA GLU A 91 -14.11 -17.71 -17.04
C GLU A 91 -13.79 -16.79 -15.85
N VAL A 92 -14.50 -15.67 -15.70
CA VAL A 92 -14.31 -14.72 -14.61
C VAL A 92 -15.08 -15.19 -13.37
N VAL A 93 -14.35 -15.63 -12.35
CA VAL A 93 -14.92 -16.16 -11.09
C VAL A 93 -15.03 -15.10 -9.99
N ARG A 94 -14.42 -13.92 -10.18
CA ARG A 94 -14.46 -12.82 -9.21
C ARG A 94 -14.46 -11.46 -9.87
N LEU A 95 -15.22 -10.55 -9.29
CA LEU A 95 -15.15 -9.11 -9.54
C LEU A 95 -14.73 -8.38 -8.26
N HIS A 96 -13.82 -7.43 -8.41
CA HIS A 96 -13.50 -6.42 -7.40
C HIS A 96 -13.54 -5.03 -8.05
N ALA A 97 -13.43 -3.99 -7.23
CA ALA A 97 -13.34 -2.62 -7.71
C ALA A 97 -12.33 -1.81 -6.91
N SER A 98 -11.76 -0.79 -7.55
CA SER A 98 -10.96 0.20 -6.84
C SER A 98 -11.83 1.00 -5.85
N SER A 99 -11.21 1.52 -4.78
CA SER A 99 -11.91 2.19 -3.68
C SER A 99 -12.53 3.56 -4.04
N GLY A 100 -12.52 3.98 -5.30
CA GLY A 100 -13.20 5.19 -5.76
C GLY A 100 -12.58 6.53 -5.34
N THR A 101 -11.37 6.54 -4.77
CA THR A 101 -10.75 7.75 -4.17
C THR A 101 -10.59 8.93 -5.12
N THR A 102 -10.51 8.68 -6.44
CA THR A 102 -10.31 9.72 -7.47
C THR A 102 -11.43 9.76 -8.51
N GLY A 103 -12.62 9.22 -8.23
CA GLY A 103 -13.79 9.23 -9.13
C GLY A 103 -14.46 7.85 -9.30
N LYS A 104 -15.16 7.62 -10.43
CA LYS A 104 -15.86 6.36 -10.72
C LYS A 104 -14.93 5.15 -10.48
N PRO A 105 -15.34 4.18 -9.64
CA PRO A 105 -14.58 2.95 -9.42
C PRO A 105 -14.30 2.21 -10.73
N THR A 106 -13.06 1.75 -10.87
CA THR A 106 -12.63 0.84 -11.94
C THR A 106 -12.89 -0.60 -11.50
N VAL A 107 -13.42 -1.42 -12.40
CA VAL A 107 -13.73 -2.84 -12.14
C VAL A 107 -12.56 -3.70 -12.57
N VAL A 108 -12.27 -4.73 -11.80
CA VAL A 108 -11.24 -5.72 -12.08
C VAL A 108 -11.82 -7.12 -11.96
N GLY A 109 -11.38 -8.03 -12.83
CA GLY A 109 -11.82 -9.42 -12.90
C GLY A 109 -10.68 -10.39 -12.67
N TYR A 110 -11.01 -11.61 -12.24
CA TYR A 110 -10.06 -12.68 -11.99
C TYR A 110 -10.63 -14.00 -12.50
N THR A 111 -9.81 -14.79 -13.20
CA THR A 111 -10.08 -16.21 -13.41
C THR A 111 -9.83 -17.00 -12.13
N GLN A 112 -10.15 -18.30 -12.12
CA GLN A 112 -9.78 -19.17 -11.00
C GLN A 112 -8.27 -19.21 -10.78
N ASN A 113 -7.47 -19.27 -11.86
CA ASN A 113 -6.01 -19.27 -11.78
C ASN A 113 -5.46 -17.93 -11.27
N ASP A 114 -6.09 -16.81 -11.63
CA ASP A 114 -5.76 -15.51 -11.05
C ASP A 114 -5.99 -15.48 -9.53
N ILE A 115 -7.12 -16.03 -9.04
CA ILE A 115 -7.40 -16.14 -7.60
C ILE A 115 -6.38 -17.06 -6.90
N ASP A 116 -6.02 -18.18 -7.51
CA ASP A 116 -5.02 -19.09 -6.96
C ASP A 116 -3.62 -18.45 -6.89
N THR A 117 -3.25 -17.69 -7.92
CA THR A 117 -2.03 -16.89 -7.94
C THR A 117 -2.06 -15.82 -6.86
N TRP A 118 -3.17 -15.10 -6.73
CA TRP A 118 -3.33 -14.07 -5.70
C TRP A 118 -3.19 -14.63 -4.28
N ALA A 119 -3.86 -15.76 -4.01
CA ALA A 119 -3.75 -16.46 -2.73
C ALA A 119 -2.29 -16.88 -2.44
N ASN A 120 -1.57 -17.38 -3.44
CA ASN A 120 -0.16 -17.76 -3.29
C ASN A 120 0.74 -16.56 -2.98
N VAL A 121 0.62 -15.45 -3.70
CA VAL A 121 1.49 -14.27 -3.45
C VAL A 121 1.18 -13.58 -2.12
N VAL A 122 -0.08 -13.64 -1.63
CA VAL A 122 -0.39 -13.16 -0.28
C VAL A 122 0.09 -14.14 0.80
N ALA A 123 -0.01 -15.46 0.59
CA ALA A 123 0.58 -16.45 1.49
C ALA A 123 2.11 -16.29 1.59
N ARG A 124 2.78 -16.09 0.45
CA ARG A 124 4.21 -15.72 0.36
C ARG A 124 4.50 -14.46 1.16
N SER A 125 3.67 -13.42 1.01
CA SER A 125 3.78 -12.18 1.77
C SER A 125 3.68 -12.40 3.28
N ILE A 126 2.70 -13.18 3.74
CA ILE A 126 2.54 -13.48 5.17
C ILE A 126 3.75 -14.27 5.69
N ARG A 127 4.29 -15.21 4.91
CA ARG A 127 5.51 -15.94 5.27
C ARG A 127 6.74 -15.02 5.34
N ALA A 128 6.90 -14.11 4.37
CA ALA A 128 7.97 -13.10 4.39
C ALA A 128 7.88 -12.17 5.62
N ALA A 129 6.65 -11.92 6.10
CA ALA A 129 6.40 -11.19 7.32
C ALA A 129 6.68 -11.98 8.61
N GLY A 130 7.08 -13.25 8.51
CA GLY A 130 7.31 -14.14 9.64
C GLY A 130 6.07 -14.90 10.11
N GLY A 131 4.97 -14.88 9.35
CA GLY A 131 3.79 -15.71 9.60
C GLY A 131 4.00 -17.17 9.21
N ARG A 132 3.30 -18.08 9.89
CA ARG A 132 3.48 -19.53 9.76
C ARG A 132 2.15 -20.26 9.76
N LYS A 133 2.15 -21.48 9.19
CA LYS A 133 1.02 -22.40 9.33
C LYS A 133 0.66 -22.59 10.81
N GLY A 134 -0.63 -22.52 11.12
CA GLY A 134 -1.15 -22.63 12.48
C GLY A 134 -1.32 -21.30 13.23
N ASP A 135 -0.72 -20.20 12.75
CA ASP A 135 -1.00 -18.88 13.29
C ASP A 135 -2.48 -18.51 13.09
N LYS A 136 -3.04 -17.75 14.02
CA LYS A 136 -4.35 -17.12 13.88
C LYS A 136 -4.18 -15.71 13.30
N VAL A 137 -4.85 -15.44 12.19
CA VAL A 137 -4.77 -14.17 11.46
C VAL A 137 -6.10 -13.42 11.61
N HIS A 138 -6.06 -12.30 12.32
CA HIS A 138 -7.17 -11.36 12.46
C HIS A 138 -7.20 -10.41 11.27
N VAL A 139 -8.17 -10.60 10.36
CA VAL A 139 -8.27 -9.81 9.14
C VAL A 139 -9.27 -8.67 9.35
N SER A 140 -8.74 -7.46 9.51
CA SER A 140 -9.53 -6.23 9.70
C SER A 140 -9.62 -5.35 8.45
N TYR A 141 -9.02 -5.76 7.33
CA TYR A 141 -9.30 -5.14 6.03
C TYR A 141 -10.77 -5.34 5.63
N GLY A 142 -11.37 -4.33 4.99
CA GLY A 142 -12.76 -4.37 4.52
C GLY A 142 -13.03 -5.54 3.55
N TYR A 143 -14.11 -6.29 3.80
CA TYR A 143 -14.59 -7.36 2.91
C TYR A 143 -15.67 -6.79 1.98
N GLY A 144 -15.63 -7.17 0.71
CA GLY A 144 -16.55 -6.69 -0.31
C GLY A 144 -15.85 -6.48 -1.64
N LEU A 145 -16.24 -5.43 -2.38
CA LEU A 145 -15.60 -5.08 -3.65
C LEU A 145 -14.15 -4.62 -3.48
N PHE A 146 -13.77 -4.11 -2.30
CA PHE A 146 -12.38 -3.83 -1.99
C PHE A 146 -11.54 -5.11 -1.94
N THR A 147 -10.35 -5.09 -2.55
CA THR A 147 -9.48 -6.26 -2.67
C THR A 147 -8.79 -6.64 -1.35
N GLY A 148 -8.68 -5.72 -0.38
CA GLY A 148 -7.91 -5.95 0.85
C GLY A 148 -8.39 -7.14 1.68
N GLY A 149 -9.67 -7.16 2.09
CA GLY A 149 -10.21 -8.20 2.97
C GLY A 149 -10.11 -9.60 2.38
N LEU A 150 -10.64 -9.78 1.17
CA LEU A 150 -10.63 -11.09 0.51
C LEU A 150 -9.22 -11.52 0.06
N GLY A 151 -8.34 -10.60 -0.33
CA GLY A 151 -6.95 -10.93 -0.64
C GLY A 151 -6.19 -11.45 0.59
N ALA A 152 -6.28 -10.72 1.71
CA ALA A 152 -5.71 -11.15 2.99
C ALA A 152 -6.29 -12.50 3.45
N HIS A 153 -7.60 -12.67 3.31
CA HIS A 153 -8.31 -13.92 3.63
C HIS A 153 -7.73 -15.12 2.89
N TYR A 154 -7.71 -15.07 1.56
CA TYR A 154 -7.25 -16.21 0.76
C TYR A 154 -5.77 -16.51 0.96
N GLY A 155 -4.94 -15.49 1.17
CA GLY A 155 -3.53 -15.70 1.49
C GLY A 155 -3.30 -16.37 2.83
N ALA A 156 -3.99 -15.92 3.88
CA ALA A 156 -3.89 -16.53 5.20
C ALA A 156 -4.42 -17.97 5.19
N GLU A 157 -5.55 -18.22 4.53
CA GLU A 157 -6.10 -19.56 4.34
C GLU A 157 -5.14 -20.47 3.55
N ARG A 158 -4.57 -19.96 2.45
CA ARG A 158 -3.60 -20.68 1.60
C ARG A 158 -2.32 -21.05 2.36
N LEU A 159 -1.84 -20.18 3.25
CA LEU A 159 -0.68 -20.48 4.11
C LEU A 159 -0.99 -21.57 5.17
N GLY A 160 -2.27 -21.85 5.42
CA GLY A 160 -2.71 -22.77 6.48
C GLY A 160 -2.81 -22.10 7.85
N CYS A 161 -3.09 -20.81 7.88
CA CYS A 161 -3.44 -20.08 9.09
C CYS A 161 -4.92 -20.30 9.46
N THR A 162 -5.26 -20.09 10.73
CA THR A 162 -6.66 -19.96 11.16
C THR A 162 -7.11 -18.53 10.88
N VAL A 163 -8.03 -18.33 9.94
CA VAL A 163 -8.50 -17.00 9.54
C VAL A 163 -9.64 -16.54 10.47
N ILE A 164 -9.51 -15.34 11.03
CA ILE A 164 -10.58 -14.63 11.76
C ILE A 164 -11.06 -13.48 10.86
N PRO A 165 -12.16 -13.66 10.11
CA PRO A 165 -12.60 -12.71 9.10
C PRO A 165 -13.48 -11.59 9.69
N MET A 166 -12.86 -10.67 10.45
CA MET A 166 -13.60 -9.63 11.18
C MET A 166 -14.10 -8.48 10.31
N SER A 167 -13.33 -8.12 9.27
CA SER A 167 -13.54 -6.90 8.47
C SER A 167 -13.29 -5.60 9.25
N GLY A 168 -13.63 -4.45 8.65
CA GLY A 168 -13.48 -3.12 9.26
C GLY A 168 -14.64 -2.75 10.19
N GLY A 169 -14.42 -1.76 11.07
CA GLY A 169 -15.42 -1.27 12.00
C GLY A 169 -15.65 -2.17 13.23
N GLN A 170 -16.65 -1.83 14.05
CA GLN A 170 -16.95 -2.53 15.31
C GLN A 170 -15.73 -2.62 16.25
N THR A 171 -14.99 -1.52 16.43
CA THR A 171 -13.69 -1.46 17.12
C THR A 171 -13.71 -2.11 18.51
N GLU A 172 -14.71 -1.82 19.36
CA GLU A 172 -14.83 -2.43 20.70
C GLU A 172 -14.93 -3.96 20.63
N LYS A 173 -15.70 -4.47 19.66
CA LYS A 173 -15.85 -5.90 19.41
C LYS A 173 -14.57 -6.52 18.84
N GLN A 174 -13.84 -5.80 17.99
CA GLN A 174 -12.53 -6.28 17.51
C GLN A 174 -11.57 -6.48 18.68
N VAL A 175 -11.48 -5.50 19.58
CA VAL A 175 -10.63 -5.59 20.78
C VAL A 175 -11.06 -6.74 21.69
N GLN A 176 -12.37 -6.91 21.89
CA GLN A 176 -12.90 -8.08 22.59
C GLN A 176 -12.42 -9.39 21.94
N LEU A 177 -12.56 -9.53 20.61
CA LEU A 177 -12.15 -10.75 19.91
C LEU A 177 -10.64 -10.95 19.86
N ILE A 178 -9.85 -9.89 19.80
CA ILE A 178 -8.38 -9.98 19.92
C ILE A 178 -8.02 -10.57 21.29
N ARG A 179 -8.65 -10.10 22.37
CA ARG A 179 -8.44 -10.66 23.71
C ARG A 179 -8.95 -12.08 23.84
N ASP A 180 -10.12 -12.40 23.31
CA ASP A 180 -10.78 -13.70 23.52
C ASP A 180 -10.20 -14.78 22.60
N PHE A 181 -9.88 -14.45 21.35
CA PHE A 181 -9.33 -15.40 20.36
C PHE A 181 -7.81 -15.42 20.33
N GLN A 182 -7.12 -14.42 20.91
CA GLN A 182 -5.67 -14.37 21.03
C GLN A 182 -4.95 -14.62 19.68
N PRO A 183 -5.19 -13.79 18.65
CA PRO A 183 -4.56 -13.95 17.34
C PRO A 183 -3.06 -13.68 17.41
N ASP A 184 -2.30 -14.31 16.53
CA ASP A 184 -0.84 -14.14 16.43
C ASP A 184 -0.50 -13.00 15.45
N ILE A 185 -1.34 -12.77 14.44
CA ILE A 185 -1.14 -11.80 13.36
C ILE A 185 -2.39 -10.95 13.17
N ILE A 186 -2.23 -9.65 12.92
CA ILE A 186 -3.31 -8.77 12.45
C ILE A 186 -2.98 -8.20 11.06
N MET A 187 -3.97 -8.20 10.16
CA MET A 187 -3.88 -7.60 8.83
C MET A 187 -4.89 -6.46 8.73
N VAL A 188 -4.40 -5.22 8.71
CA VAL A 188 -5.21 -4.01 8.91
C VAL A 188 -4.52 -2.78 8.32
N THR A 189 -5.26 -1.69 8.05
CA THR A 189 -4.60 -0.42 7.70
C THR A 189 -3.88 0.17 8.92
N PRO A 190 -2.75 0.86 8.75
CA PRO A 190 -2.01 1.45 9.87
C PRO A 190 -2.87 2.47 10.64
N SER A 191 -3.71 3.27 9.97
CA SER A 191 -4.62 4.20 10.65
C SER A 191 -5.69 3.49 11.49
N TYR A 192 -6.23 2.36 11.04
CA TYR A 192 -7.21 1.61 11.84
C TYR A 192 -6.55 0.83 12.98
N MET A 193 -5.29 0.43 12.84
CA MET A 193 -4.51 -0.14 13.94
C MET A 193 -4.37 0.83 15.11
N LEU A 194 -4.19 2.13 14.85
CA LEU A 194 -4.16 3.16 15.90
C LEU A 194 -5.48 3.22 16.67
N ASN A 195 -6.63 3.13 15.99
CA ASN A 195 -7.93 3.10 16.67
C ASN A 195 -8.08 1.86 17.57
N LEU A 196 -7.56 0.72 17.12
CA LEU A 196 -7.55 -0.51 17.91
C LEU A 196 -6.63 -0.36 19.14
N ALA A 197 -5.47 0.28 18.98
CA ALA A 197 -4.56 0.57 20.09
C ALA A 197 -5.21 1.50 21.13
N ASP A 198 -5.84 2.59 20.68
CA ASP A 198 -6.60 3.50 21.56
C ASP A 198 -7.71 2.76 22.33
N GLU A 199 -8.41 1.85 21.66
CA GLU A 199 -9.49 1.07 22.28
C GLU A 199 -8.97 0.01 23.25
N ILE A 200 -7.85 -0.65 22.96
CA ILE A 200 -7.15 -1.56 23.89
C ILE A 200 -6.78 -0.81 25.17
N GLU A 201 -6.17 0.37 25.04
CA GLU A 201 -5.77 1.23 26.17
C GLU A 201 -7.00 1.73 26.94
N ARG A 202 -8.06 2.15 26.25
CA ARG A 202 -9.32 2.60 26.87
C ARG A 202 -9.98 1.51 27.71
N GLN A 203 -9.91 0.25 27.27
CA GLN A 203 -10.39 -0.91 28.03
C GLN A 203 -9.44 -1.35 29.16
N GLY A 204 -8.28 -0.70 29.31
CA GLY A 204 -7.27 -1.04 30.32
C GLY A 204 -6.59 -2.39 30.09
N ILE A 205 -6.54 -2.85 28.83
CA ILE A 205 -5.88 -4.09 28.46
C ILE A 205 -4.39 -3.80 28.27
N ASP A 206 -3.53 -4.56 28.94
CA ASP A 206 -2.09 -4.52 28.68
C ASP A 206 -1.80 -5.25 27.35
N PRO A 207 -1.18 -4.62 26.35
CA PRO A 207 -0.80 -5.28 25.11
C PRO A 207 0.06 -6.53 25.32
N GLN A 208 0.81 -6.64 26.43
CA GLN A 208 1.60 -7.82 26.77
C GLN A 208 0.77 -9.05 27.15
N ASP A 209 -0.52 -8.87 27.50
CA ASP A 209 -1.47 -9.97 27.74
C ASP A 209 -2.07 -10.52 26.44
N LEU A 210 -1.73 -9.92 25.28
CA LEU A 210 -2.17 -10.35 23.97
C LEU A 210 -1.09 -11.20 23.29
N LYS A 211 -1.50 -12.26 22.58
CA LYS A 211 -0.62 -13.08 21.73
C LYS A 211 -0.17 -12.40 20.44
N LEU A 212 -0.70 -11.21 20.15
CA LEU A 212 -0.41 -10.51 18.92
C LEU A 212 1.09 -10.22 18.83
N ARG A 213 1.74 -10.71 17.76
CA ARG A 213 3.19 -10.53 17.55
C ARG A 213 3.54 -9.84 16.23
N LEU A 214 2.65 -9.92 15.23
CA LEU A 214 2.87 -9.34 13.90
C LEU A 214 1.70 -8.47 13.45
N GLY A 215 2.01 -7.30 12.89
CA GLY A 215 1.09 -6.45 12.15
C GLY A 215 1.52 -6.36 10.68
N ILE A 216 0.61 -6.68 9.76
CA ILE A 216 0.82 -6.51 8.32
C ILE A 216 -0.08 -5.38 7.83
N PHE A 217 0.54 -4.24 7.55
CA PHE A 217 -0.12 -2.97 7.30
C PHE A 217 0.07 -2.50 5.86
N GLY A 218 -0.95 -1.87 5.30
CA GLY A 218 -0.92 -1.44 3.91
C GLY A 218 -2.20 -0.76 3.48
N ALA A 219 -2.40 -0.70 2.17
CA ALA A 219 -3.47 0.02 1.47
C ALA A 219 -3.43 1.55 1.56
N GLU A 220 -2.58 2.12 2.40
CA GLU A 220 -2.26 3.56 2.51
C GLU A 220 -0.77 3.75 2.85
N PRO A 221 -0.16 4.91 2.51
CA PRO A 221 1.20 5.23 2.93
C PRO A 221 1.31 5.38 4.45
N TRP A 222 2.47 5.03 5.02
CA TRP A 222 2.78 5.22 6.44
C TRP A 222 4.29 5.31 6.70
N THR A 223 4.69 6.16 7.65
CA THR A 223 6.10 6.48 7.96
C THR A 223 6.79 5.46 8.87
N ASP A 224 8.13 5.53 8.96
CA ASP A 224 8.91 4.72 9.93
C ASP A 224 8.68 5.19 11.37
N GLU A 225 8.34 6.46 11.54
CA GLU A 225 7.87 7.04 12.78
C GLU A 225 6.56 6.38 13.20
N LEU A 226 5.58 6.25 12.30
CA LEU A 226 4.31 5.59 12.61
C LEU A 226 4.53 4.10 12.93
N ARG A 227 5.41 3.43 12.17
CA ARG A 227 5.84 2.06 12.48
C ARG A 227 6.33 1.93 13.91
N ARG A 228 7.34 2.72 14.28
CA ARG A 228 7.93 2.68 15.63
C ARG A 228 6.90 2.99 16.71
N SER A 229 5.95 3.91 16.46
CA SER A 229 4.87 4.20 17.42
C SER A 229 4.00 2.97 17.67
N ILE A 230 3.56 2.30 16.60
CA ILE A 230 2.72 1.09 16.70
C ILE A 230 3.48 -0.06 17.36
N GLU A 231 4.72 -0.31 16.95
CA GLU A 231 5.57 -1.37 17.53
C GLU A 231 5.80 -1.15 19.03
N GLN A 232 6.06 0.09 19.45
CA GLN A 232 6.25 0.43 20.87
C GLN A 232 4.96 0.34 21.69
N ARG A 233 3.83 0.82 21.14
CA ARG A 233 2.53 0.77 21.84
C ARG A 233 2.04 -0.66 22.02
N LEU A 234 2.23 -1.53 21.04
CA LEU A 234 1.61 -2.87 21.03
C LEU A 234 2.59 -4.02 21.28
N GLY A 235 3.90 -3.80 21.23
CA GLY A 235 4.89 -4.86 21.41
C GLY A 235 4.97 -5.85 20.23
N ILE A 236 4.68 -5.40 19.01
CA ILE A 236 4.65 -6.23 17.79
C ILE A 236 5.74 -5.82 16.80
N ASP A 237 6.03 -6.70 15.82
CA ASP A 237 6.70 -6.27 14.59
C ASP A 237 5.66 -5.78 13.56
N ALA A 238 5.90 -4.61 12.96
CA ALA A 238 5.02 -4.01 11.97
C ALA A 238 5.69 -3.98 10.58
N LEU A 239 5.00 -4.52 9.57
CA LEU A 239 5.54 -4.69 8.21
C LEU A 239 4.57 -4.17 7.14
N ASP A 240 5.14 -3.71 6.03
CA ASP A 240 4.43 -3.07 4.92
C ASP A 240 4.07 -4.04 3.80
N ILE A 241 2.77 -4.13 3.48
CA ILE A 241 2.22 -4.85 2.33
C ILE A 241 1.68 -3.85 1.31
N TYR A 242 2.18 -3.96 0.08
CA TYR A 242 1.77 -3.10 -1.02
C TYR A 242 0.88 -3.84 -2.02
N GLY A 243 -0.08 -3.10 -2.59
CA GLY A 243 -1.01 -3.62 -3.57
C GLY A 243 -2.02 -2.61 -4.07
N LEU A 244 -2.50 -2.83 -5.29
CA LEU A 244 -3.57 -2.08 -5.94
C LEU A 244 -4.44 -3.02 -6.77
N SER A 245 -5.74 -2.73 -6.85
CA SER A 245 -6.75 -3.55 -7.52
C SER A 245 -6.40 -3.88 -8.97
N GLU A 246 -5.89 -2.89 -9.70
CA GLU A 246 -5.60 -2.96 -11.13
C GLU A 246 -4.55 -4.05 -11.43
N ILE A 247 -3.55 -4.17 -10.56
CA ILE A 247 -2.50 -5.20 -10.68
C ILE A 247 -2.98 -6.52 -10.09
N MET A 248 -3.43 -6.55 -8.84
CA MET A 248 -3.94 -7.78 -8.21
C MET A 248 -4.81 -7.45 -6.99
N GLY A 249 -4.27 -6.67 -6.05
CA GLY A 249 -4.74 -6.52 -4.68
C GLY A 249 -3.53 -6.43 -3.74
N PRO A 250 -3.69 -6.55 -2.41
CA PRO A 250 -2.56 -6.81 -1.51
C PRO A 250 -1.70 -7.98 -2.00
N GLY A 251 -0.40 -7.91 -1.76
CA GLY A 251 0.56 -8.95 -2.14
C GLY A 251 1.21 -8.73 -3.51
N VAL A 252 1.26 -7.49 -4.01
CA VAL A 252 2.16 -7.13 -5.13
C VAL A 252 3.60 -7.02 -4.64
N ALA A 253 3.78 -6.47 -3.44
CA ALA A 253 5.05 -6.43 -2.74
C ALA A 253 4.84 -6.55 -1.21
N MET A 254 5.84 -7.03 -0.50
CA MET A 254 5.80 -7.22 0.96
C MET A 254 7.18 -7.07 1.59
N GLU A 255 7.26 -6.37 2.73
CA GLU A 255 8.48 -6.33 3.53
C GLU A 255 8.85 -7.68 4.12
N CYS A 256 10.16 -7.96 4.17
CA CYS A 256 10.69 -9.15 4.84
C CYS A 256 11.05 -8.81 6.29
N ILE A 257 10.63 -9.64 7.25
CA ILE A 257 10.80 -9.38 8.69
C ILE A 257 12.27 -9.22 9.10
N GLU A 258 13.17 -9.91 8.41
CA GLU A 258 14.61 -9.90 8.66
C GLU A 258 15.30 -8.58 8.29
N THR A 259 14.71 -7.77 7.41
CA THR A 259 15.33 -6.52 6.93
C THR A 259 14.49 -5.28 7.16
N LYS A 260 13.16 -5.36 7.11
CA LYS A 260 12.23 -4.22 7.25
C LYS A 260 12.64 -2.98 6.44
N ASP A 261 13.17 -3.20 5.25
CA ASP A 261 13.85 -2.20 4.42
C ASP A 261 13.04 -1.79 3.18
N GLY A 262 11.71 -1.85 3.26
CA GLY A 262 10.79 -1.56 2.17
C GLY A 262 10.27 -2.82 1.45
N PRO A 263 9.05 -2.78 0.88
CA PRO A 263 8.43 -3.97 0.30
C PRO A 263 9.24 -4.60 -0.84
N THR A 264 9.58 -5.89 -0.70
CA THR A 264 10.13 -6.73 -1.77
C THR A 264 9.02 -7.03 -2.78
N ILE A 265 9.27 -6.76 -4.05
CA ILE A 265 8.31 -6.93 -5.13
C ILE A 265 8.32 -8.39 -5.57
N TRP A 266 7.15 -9.01 -5.72
CA TRP A 266 7.03 -10.34 -6.31
C TRP A 266 7.12 -10.25 -7.83
N GLU A 267 8.30 -9.82 -8.30
CA GLU A 267 8.54 -9.46 -9.71
C GLU A 267 8.62 -10.66 -10.66
N ASP A 268 8.47 -11.89 -10.16
CA ASP A 268 8.10 -13.08 -10.93
C ASP A 268 6.64 -13.03 -11.44
N HIS A 269 5.77 -12.26 -10.77
CA HIS A 269 4.38 -12.04 -11.16
C HIS A 269 4.08 -10.60 -11.62
N PHE A 270 4.80 -9.60 -11.12
CA PHE A 270 4.55 -8.17 -11.38
C PHE A 270 5.84 -7.42 -11.68
N TYR A 271 6.13 -7.20 -12.97
CA TYR A 271 7.37 -6.55 -13.38
C TYR A 271 7.32 -5.04 -13.12
N PRO A 272 8.25 -4.48 -12.33
CA PRO A 272 8.25 -3.06 -11.99
C PRO A 272 9.15 -2.23 -12.91
N GLU A 273 8.75 -0.99 -13.13
CA GLU A 273 9.58 0.08 -13.70
C GLU A 273 9.40 1.36 -12.86
N ILE A 274 10.39 2.25 -12.89
CA ILE A 274 10.24 3.64 -12.43
C ILE A 274 10.35 4.55 -13.63
N ILE A 275 9.43 5.48 -13.77
CA ILE A 275 9.44 6.47 -14.85
C ILE A 275 9.49 7.90 -14.31
N ASP A 276 10.01 8.81 -15.11
CA ASP A 276 9.72 10.22 -14.94
C ASP A 276 8.22 10.46 -15.25
N PRO A 277 7.43 10.98 -14.30
CA PRO A 277 5.99 11.15 -14.49
C PRO A 277 5.63 12.18 -15.56
N VAL A 278 6.54 13.10 -15.90
CA VAL A 278 6.35 14.13 -16.92
C VAL A 278 6.71 13.61 -18.30
N THR A 279 7.91 13.03 -18.45
CA THR A 279 8.43 12.63 -19.77
C THR A 279 8.07 11.20 -20.16
N GLY A 280 7.74 10.34 -19.18
CA GLY A 280 7.49 8.91 -19.39
C GLY A 280 8.77 8.08 -19.62
N GLN A 281 9.96 8.67 -19.50
CA GLN A 281 11.22 7.96 -19.65
C GLN A 281 11.47 7.04 -18.46
N VAL A 282 11.97 5.82 -18.70
CA VAL A 282 12.37 4.89 -17.65
C VAL A 282 13.61 5.43 -16.95
N LEU A 283 13.58 5.48 -15.62
CA LEU A 283 14.67 5.93 -14.78
C LEU A 283 15.50 4.74 -14.29
N PRO A 284 16.82 4.91 -14.09
CA PRO A 284 17.65 3.91 -13.42
C PRO A 284 17.16 3.59 -12.01
N ASP A 285 17.34 2.34 -11.57
CA ASP A 285 17.09 1.93 -10.19
C ASP A 285 17.81 2.87 -9.20
N GLY A 286 17.14 3.17 -8.09
CA GLY A 286 17.58 4.13 -7.05
C GLY A 286 17.08 5.56 -7.24
N GLN A 287 16.62 5.96 -8.44
CA GLN A 287 16.03 7.27 -8.68
C GLN A 287 14.54 7.31 -8.29
N LEU A 288 14.10 8.46 -7.78
CA LEU A 288 12.70 8.69 -7.43
C LEU A 288 11.89 8.98 -8.70
N GLY A 289 10.76 8.31 -8.87
CA GLY A 289 9.83 8.53 -9.98
C GLY A 289 8.48 7.85 -9.72
N GLU A 290 7.68 7.70 -10.76
CA GLU A 290 6.40 7.01 -10.70
C GLU A 290 6.59 5.51 -10.93
N LEU A 291 5.97 4.71 -10.06
CA LEU A 291 5.94 3.26 -10.17
C LEU A 291 4.99 2.81 -11.29
N VAL A 292 5.50 1.91 -12.12
CA VAL A 292 4.77 1.29 -13.21
C VAL A 292 4.85 -0.22 -13.06
N PHE A 293 3.75 -0.92 -13.34
CA PHE A 293 3.71 -2.38 -13.31
C PHE A 293 3.22 -3.00 -14.60
N THR A 294 3.81 -4.12 -14.98
CA THR A 294 3.26 -5.06 -15.97
C THR A 294 2.99 -6.40 -15.31
N SER A 295 1.78 -6.94 -15.46
CA SER A 295 1.43 -8.27 -14.93
C SER A 295 2.04 -9.36 -15.81
N LEU A 296 2.60 -10.39 -15.21
CA LEU A 296 3.33 -11.46 -15.91
C LEU A 296 2.55 -12.78 -16.02
N SER A 297 1.45 -12.92 -15.27
CA SER A 297 0.72 -14.18 -15.12
C SER A 297 -0.80 -14.02 -15.01
N LYS A 298 -1.31 -12.81 -15.22
CA LYS A 298 -2.72 -12.47 -15.02
C LYS A 298 -3.52 -12.71 -16.29
N GLU A 299 -4.59 -13.49 -16.17
CA GLU A 299 -5.41 -13.96 -17.29
C GLU A 299 -6.59 -13.05 -17.56
N ALA A 300 -7.45 -12.78 -16.57
CA ALA A 300 -8.70 -12.08 -16.83
C ALA A 300 -8.50 -10.61 -17.20
N LEU A 301 -7.48 -9.97 -16.63
CA LEU A 301 -7.22 -8.54 -16.78
C LEU A 301 -5.71 -8.28 -16.82
N PRO A 302 -5.01 -8.64 -17.92
CA PRO A 302 -3.58 -8.36 -18.06
C PRO A 302 -3.37 -6.84 -18.09
N MET A 303 -2.39 -6.35 -17.33
CA MET A 303 -2.00 -4.95 -17.29
C MET A 303 -0.62 -4.77 -17.90
N VAL A 304 -0.52 -3.91 -18.92
CA VAL A 304 0.75 -3.55 -19.58
C VAL A 304 1.13 -2.12 -19.19
N ARG A 305 2.29 -1.98 -18.56
CA ARG A 305 2.87 -0.70 -18.11
C ARG A 305 1.83 0.23 -17.47
N TYR A 306 1.15 -0.28 -16.44
CA TYR A 306 0.15 0.48 -15.72
C TYR A 306 0.80 1.54 -14.82
N ARG A 307 0.48 2.81 -15.08
CA ARG A 307 0.89 3.98 -14.30
C ARG A 307 0.12 4.07 -12.99
N THR A 308 0.77 3.67 -11.90
CA THR A 308 0.14 3.55 -10.57
C THR A 308 -0.21 4.92 -9.95
N ARG A 309 0.49 5.98 -10.39
CA ARG A 309 0.57 7.29 -9.73
C ARG A 309 1.27 7.26 -8.37
N ASP A 310 1.84 6.15 -7.94
CA ASP A 310 2.59 6.06 -6.67
C ASP A 310 4.04 6.46 -6.89
N LEU A 311 4.57 7.34 -6.05
CA LEU A 311 5.94 7.85 -6.14
C LEU A 311 6.88 7.09 -5.21
N THR A 312 7.89 6.45 -5.81
CA THR A 312 8.90 5.67 -5.09
C THR A 312 10.15 5.49 -5.97
N ARG A 313 11.06 4.61 -5.55
CA ARG A 313 12.25 4.19 -6.29
C ARG A 313 12.41 2.68 -6.17
N LEU A 314 13.04 2.06 -7.16
CA LEU A 314 13.48 0.68 -7.04
C LEU A 314 14.80 0.60 -6.27
N LEU A 315 14.90 -0.37 -5.38
CA LEU A 315 16.08 -0.66 -4.57
C LEU A 315 16.53 -2.10 -4.84
N PRO A 316 17.85 -2.41 -4.75
CA PRO A 316 18.34 -3.77 -4.91
C PRO A 316 17.70 -4.74 -3.92
N GLY A 317 17.55 -6.01 -4.32
CA GLY A 317 17.10 -7.07 -3.41
C GLY A 317 18.09 -7.28 -2.25
N THR A 318 17.55 -7.62 -1.08
CA THR A 318 18.32 -7.86 0.16
C THR A 318 17.99 -9.25 0.73
N ALA A 319 16.81 -9.39 1.32
CA ALA A 319 16.30 -10.66 1.85
C ALA A 319 15.96 -11.68 0.76
N ARG A 320 15.66 -11.19 -0.46
CA ARG A 320 15.28 -11.98 -1.65
C ARG A 320 16.01 -11.41 -2.86
N PRO A 321 16.20 -12.19 -3.95
CA PRO A 321 16.83 -11.70 -5.17
C PRO A 321 15.99 -10.62 -5.87
N MET A 322 14.67 -10.62 -5.66
CA MET A 322 13.78 -9.58 -6.15
C MET A 322 14.09 -8.21 -5.56
N ARG A 323 13.92 -7.17 -6.38
CA ARG A 323 14.04 -5.76 -5.99
C ARG A 323 12.95 -5.37 -5.01
N ARG A 324 13.23 -4.28 -4.28
CA ARG A 324 12.29 -3.64 -3.36
C ARG A 324 11.79 -2.33 -3.94
N ILE A 325 10.62 -1.89 -3.52
CA ILE A 325 10.25 -0.47 -3.59
C ILE A 325 10.73 0.24 -2.32
N GLY A 326 11.19 1.47 -2.48
CA GLY A 326 11.25 2.39 -1.34
C GLY A 326 9.83 2.68 -0.81
N LYS A 327 9.75 3.34 0.34
CA LYS A 327 8.45 3.81 0.84
C LYS A 327 7.74 4.67 -0.19
N ILE A 328 6.43 4.46 -0.31
CA ILE A 328 5.58 5.31 -1.15
C ILE A 328 5.56 6.70 -0.52
N THR A 329 6.21 7.65 -1.18
CA THR A 329 6.31 9.04 -0.69
C THR A 329 4.94 9.71 -0.76
N GLY A 330 4.13 9.32 -1.73
CA GLY A 330 2.75 9.74 -1.90
C GLY A 330 2.29 9.39 -3.31
N ARG A 331 1.06 9.78 -3.64
CA ARG A 331 0.56 9.70 -5.01
C ARG A 331 0.82 11.01 -5.72
N SER A 332 1.15 10.98 -7.02
CA SER A 332 1.26 12.19 -7.83
C SER A 332 -0.02 13.04 -7.80
N ASP A 333 -1.16 12.38 -7.67
CA ASP A 333 -2.48 13.02 -7.60
C ASP A 333 -2.80 13.56 -6.18
N ASP A 334 -2.11 13.07 -5.14
CA ASP A 334 -2.23 13.55 -3.75
C ASP A 334 -1.21 14.66 -3.43
N MET A 335 -0.36 15.03 -4.40
CA MET A 335 0.64 16.07 -4.24
C MET A 335 -0.02 17.44 -4.08
N LEU A 336 0.18 18.06 -2.93
CA LEU A 336 -0.36 19.39 -2.64
C LEU A 336 0.62 20.43 -3.16
N ILE A 337 0.15 21.29 -4.06
CA ILE A 337 0.88 22.50 -4.43
C ILE A 337 0.40 23.62 -3.50
N ILE A 338 1.29 24.07 -2.61
CA ILE A 338 1.05 25.15 -1.66
C ILE A 338 2.06 26.26 -1.93
N ARG A 339 1.59 27.35 -2.56
CA ARG A 339 2.44 28.51 -2.89
C ARG A 339 3.70 28.12 -3.68
N GLY A 340 3.56 27.18 -4.62
CA GLY A 340 4.65 26.70 -5.48
C GLY A 340 5.56 25.64 -4.86
N VAL A 341 5.29 25.20 -3.62
CA VAL A 341 5.99 24.08 -2.99
C VAL A 341 5.14 22.82 -3.13
N ASN A 342 5.75 21.74 -3.61
CA ASN A 342 5.14 20.42 -3.66
C ASN A 342 5.26 19.75 -2.29
N VAL A 343 4.13 19.37 -1.70
CA VAL A 343 4.05 18.79 -0.37
C VAL A 343 3.20 17.53 -0.40
N PHE A 344 3.71 16.46 0.22
CA PHE A 344 2.95 15.24 0.45
C PHE A 344 2.45 15.18 1.90
N PRO A 345 1.23 14.67 2.14
CA PRO A 345 0.70 14.50 3.49
C PRO A 345 1.62 13.72 4.45
N THR A 346 2.40 12.76 3.93
CA THR A 346 3.37 11.95 4.67
C THR A 346 4.53 12.78 5.24
N GLN A 347 4.93 13.87 4.58
CA GLN A 347 5.96 14.77 5.11
C GLN A 347 5.47 15.51 6.35
N ILE A 348 4.18 15.83 6.41
CA ILE A 348 3.53 16.44 7.57
C ILE A 348 3.39 15.42 8.70
N GLU A 349 2.97 14.19 8.39
CA GLU A 349 2.93 13.07 9.36
C GLU A 349 4.27 12.92 10.10
N GLU A 350 5.37 12.89 9.36
CA GLU A 350 6.72 12.75 9.92
C GLU A 350 7.05 13.85 10.94
N GLN A 351 6.61 15.10 10.72
CA GLN A 351 6.85 16.18 11.68
C GLN A 351 5.90 16.14 12.87
N VAL A 352 4.64 15.73 12.67
CA VAL A 352 3.66 15.54 13.77
C VAL A 352 4.18 14.48 14.73
N LEU A 353 4.64 13.33 14.20
CA LEU A 353 5.09 12.19 15.00
C LEU A 353 6.40 12.42 15.76
N LYS A 354 7.19 13.44 15.40
CA LYS A 354 8.39 13.85 16.16
C LYS A 354 8.06 14.54 17.48
N ILE A 355 6.84 15.08 17.62
CA ILE A 355 6.41 15.79 18.83
C ILE A 355 5.64 14.81 19.72
N LYS A 356 6.32 14.30 20.75
CA LYS A 356 5.83 13.21 21.61
C LYS A 356 4.49 13.48 22.30
N GLN A 357 4.14 14.75 22.51
CA GLN A 357 2.90 15.16 23.15
C GLN A 357 1.69 15.11 22.22
N LEU A 358 1.91 15.06 20.91
CA LEU A 358 0.85 14.94 19.91
C LEU A 358 0.52 13.47 19.66
N SER A 359 -0.76 13.21 19.40
CA SER A 359 -1.24 11.93 18.87
C SER A 359 -0.80 11.73 17.42
N GLU A 360 -0.96 10.52 16.91
CA GLU A 360 -0.72 10.18 15.51
C GLU A 360 -1.80 10.73 14.55
N LEU A 361 -2.91 11.28 15.07
CA LEU A 361 -4.01 11.83 14.28
C LEU A 361 -3.70 13.25 13.79
N TYR A 362 -3.86 13.46 12.48
CA TYR A 362 -3.73 14.77 11.87
C TYR A 362 -4.64 14.93 10.64
N GLU A 363 -5.07 16.18 10.42
CA GLU A 363 -5.79 16.59 9.21
C GLU A 363 -5.13 17.85 8.61
N ILE A 364 -5.06 17.89 7.28
CA ILE A 364 -4.57 19.03 6.50
C ILE A 364 -5.78 19.70 5.86
N HIS A 365 -6.06 20.92 6.28
CA HIS A 365 -7.15 21.74 5.74
C HIS A 365 -6.55 22.81 4.82
N LEU A 366 -6.86 22.73 3.54
CA LEU A 366 -6.42 23.71 2.53
C LEU A 366 -7.58 24.65 2.22
N TYR A 367 -7.29 25.95 2.18
CA TYR A 367 -8.28 26.98 1.88
C TYR A 367 -7.61 28.21 1.26
N ARG A 368 -8.41 29.10 0.67
CA ARG A 368 -7.92 30.40 0.18
C ARG A 368 -8.16 31.47 1.23
N ASN A 369 -7.12 32.26 1.52
CA ASN A 369 -7.24 33.49 2.28
C ASN A 369 -6.83 34.66 1.37
N GLY A 370 -7.82 35.35 0.81
CA GLY A 370 -7.61 36.23 -0.33
C GLY A 370 -7.06 35.46 -1.53
N ASN A 371 -5.93 35.93 -2.07
CA ASN A 371 -5.28 35.31 -3.24
C ASN A 371 -4.23 34.24 -2.88
N LEU A 372 -4.05 33.91 -1.59
CA LEU A 372 -3.02 33.00 -1.14
C LEU A 372 -3.61 31.68 -0.64
N ASP A 373 -3.00 30.58 -1.07
CA ASP A 373 -3.21 29.27 -0.45
C ASP A 373 -2.79 29.33 1.01
N SER A 374 -3.65 28.82 1.89
CA SER A 374 -3.40 28.73 3.31
C SER A 374 -3.65 27.30 3.77
N VAL A 375 -2.88 26.89 4.77
CA VAL A 375 -2.82 25.51 5.25
C VAL A 375 -2.98 25.53 6.74
N GLU A 376 -4.02 24.86 7.22
CA GLU A 376 -4.17 24.51 8.62
C GLU A 376 -3.82 23.03 8.82
N VAL A 377 -3.00 22.74 9.83
CA VAL A 377 -2.70 21.38 10.27
C VAL A 377 -3.38 21.18 11.62
N HIS A 378 -4.43 20.36 11.64
CA HIS A 378 -5.19 20.06 12.84
C HIS A 378 -4.62 18.81 13.48
N VAL A 379 -4.34 18.88 14.78
CA VAL A 379 -3.69 17.80 15.56
C VAL A 379 -4.34 17.68 16.93
N GLU A 380 -4.23 16.52 17.55
CA GLU A 380 -4.65 16.29 18.94
C GLU A 380 -3.47 16.01 19.87
N LEU A 381 -3.62 16.33 21.15
CA LEU A 381 -2.72 15.86 22.20
C LEU A 381 -3.01 14.40 22.54
N ARG A 382 -1.98 13.66 22.93
CA ARG A 382 -2.15 12.35 23.58
C ARG A 382 -2.97 12.48 24.86
N ALA A 383 -3.66 11.40 25.26
CA ALA A 383 -4.55 11.42 26.42
C ALA A 383 -3.81 11.77 27.73
N GLU A 384 -2.60 11.26 27.90
CA GLU A 384 -1.72 11.54 29.03
C GLU A 384 -1.22 12.99 29.05
N CYS A 385 -1.25 13.70 27.92
CA CYS A 385 -0.77 15.08 27.77
C CYS A 385 -1.90 16.12 27.88
N GLN A 386 -3.14 15.73 28.21
CA GLN A 386 -4.27 16.67 28.31
C GLN A 386 -4.12 17.71 29.43
N HIS A 387 -3.26 17.44 30.42
CA HIS A 387 -2.99 18.30 31.57
C HIS A 387 -2.16 19.55 31.24
N LEU A 388 -1.61 19.66 30.01
CA LEU A 388 -0.79 20.79 29.61
C LEU A 388 -1.58 22.11 29.61
N ASP A 389 -0.97 23.19 30.09
CA ASP A 389 -1.55 24.53 30.11
C ASP A 389 -1.52 25.21 28.74
N GLU A 390 -2.15 26.39 28.62
CA GLU A 390 -2.25 27.13 27.36
C GLU A 390 -0.88 27.57 26.82
N ALA A 391 0.07 27.91 27.70
CA ALA A 391 1.40 28.35 27.30
C ALA A 391 2.21 27.17 26.72
N GLN A 392 2.13 26.00 27.36
CA GLN A 392 2.74 24.76 26.88
C GLN A 392 2.12 24.31 25.55
N ARG A 393 0.79 24.35 25.42
CA ARG A 393 0.08 24.05 24.17
C ARG A 393 0.51 24.98 23.03
N LYS A 394 0.69 26.27 23.31
CA LYS A 394 1.17 27.25 22.33
C LYS A 394 2.62 26.99 21.92
N LEU A 395 3.46 26.54 22.86
CA LEU A 395 4.85 26.17 22.57
C LEU A 395 4.91 24.95 21.64
N LEU A 396 4.08 23.92 21.88
CA LEU A 396 3.98 22.73 21.02
C LEU A 396 3.50 23.06 19.60
N THR A 397 2.43 23.85 19.47
CA THR A 397 1.94 24.27 18.14
C THR A 397 2.94 25.14 17.41
N GLY A 398 3.67 26.01 18.14
CA GLY A 398 4.78 26.78 17.61
C GLY A 398 5.95 25.91 17.16
N GLU A 399 6.29 24.86 17.90
CA GLU A 399 7.33 23.89 17.54
C GLU A 399 6.97 23.15 16.25
N LEU A 400 5.75 22.61 16.14
CA LEU A 400 5.31 21.93 14.92
C LEU A 400 5.31 22.86 13.72
N THR A 401 4.81 24.09 13.91
CA THR A 401 4.82 25.13 12.86
C THR A 401 6.25 25.41 12.38
N LYS A 402 7.20 25.50 13.30
CA LYS A 402 8.62 25.71 12.99
C LYS A 402 9.21 24.51 12.26
N GLN A 403 8.96 23.28 12.71
CA GLN A 403 9.47 22.07 12.06
C GLN A 403 8.95 21.94 10.63
N ILE A 404 7.65 22.12 10.41
CA ILE A 404 7.04 22.13 9.07
C ILE A 404 7.69 23.20 8.19
N LYS A 405 7.87 24.42 8.71
CA LYS A 405 8.49 25.50 7.94
C LYS A 405 9.94 25.19 7.57
N THR A 406 10.72 24.62 8.50
CA THR A 406 12.14 24.34 8.32
C THR A 406 12.38 23.15 7.38
N TYR A 407 11.65 22.05 7.54
CA TYR A 407 11.92 20.80 6.82
C TYR A 407 11.10 20.64 5.52
N ILE A 408 9.92 21.27 5.44
CA ILE A 408 9.03 21.17 4.26
C ILE A 408 9.01 22.48 3.46
N GLY A 409 9.24 23.62 4.11
CA GLY A 409 9.33 24.93 3.44
C GLY A 409 8.02 25.72 3.37
N ILE A 410 6.89 25.13 3.77
CA ILE A 410 5.58 25.80 3.77
C ILE A 410 5.29 26.52 5.09
N SER A 411 4.57 27.64 5.02
CA SER A 411 4.02 28.30 6.20
C SER A 411 2.64 27.73 6.50
N THR A 412 2.44 27.23 7.71
CA THR A 412 1.18 26.61 8.16
C THR A 412 0.68 27.24 9.44
N GLN A 413 -0.61 27.06 9.72
CA GLN A 413 -1.18 27.31 11.04
C GLN A 413 -1.51 25.97 11.69
N VAL A 414 -0.93 25.70 12.86
CA VAL A 414 -1.22 24.48 13.61
C VAL A 414 -2.39 24.76 14.57
N ARG A 415 -3.40 23.90 14.53
CA ARG A 415 -4.59 23.96 15.38
C ARG A 415 -4.63 22.72 16.27
N LEU A 416 -4.57 22.95 17.59
CA LEU A 416 -4.86 21.89 18.56
C LEU A 416 -6.37 21.71 18.68
N GLN A 417 -6.85 20.53 18.33
CA GLN A 417 -8.24 20.14 18.49
C GLN A 417 -8.46 19.45 19.84
N PRO A 418 -9.68 19.49 20.41
CA PRO A 418 -9.99 18.72 21.60
C PRO A 418 -9.80 17.21 21.33
N CYS A 419 -9.39 16.46 22.36
CA CYS A 419 -9.16 15.03 22.25
C CYS A 419 -10.40 14.29 21.73
N GLY A 420 -10.21 13.47 20.70
CA GLY A 420 -11.24 12.63 20.10
C GLY A 420 -12.20 13.35 19.17
N THR A 421 -11.89 14.56 18.71
CA THR A 421 -12.74 15.33 17.79
C THR A 421 -12.35 15.15 16.33
N LEU A 422 -11.10 14.80 16.03
CA LEU A 422 -10.66 14.42 14.69
C LEU A 422 -11.29 13.08 14.30
N LYS A 423 -11.68 12.98 13.02
CA LYS A 423 -12.38 11.80 12.53
C LYS A 423 -11.42 10.61 12.45
N ARG A 424 -11.71 9.58 13.23
CA ARG A 424 -11.01 8.30 13.17
C ARG A 424 -11.36 7.55 11.88
N SER A 425 -10.37 6.93 11.24
CA SER A 425 -10.54 6.16 10.00
C SER A 425 -11.23 4.82 10.28
N GLU A 426 -12.14 4.35 9.44
CA GLU A 426 -12.63 2.94 9.47
C GLU A 426 -11.97 2.07 8.38
N GLY A 427 -10.93 2.61 7.73
CA GLY A 427 -10.25 1.98 6.60
C GLY A 427 -9.05 2.83 6.17
N LYS A 428 -9.10 3.41 4.96
CA LYS A 428 -8.09 4.39 4.50
C LYS A 428 -8.38 5.77 5.09
N ALA A 429 -7.40 6.38 5.73
CA ALA A 429 -7.54 7.70 6.31
C ALA A 429 -7.59 8.79 5.22
N CYS A 430 -8.46 9.79 5.43
CA CYS A 430 -8.52 10.99 4.59
C CYS A 430 -7.79 12.11 5.33
N HIS A 431 -6.54 12.39 4.94
CA HIS A 431 -5.72 13.41 5.60
C HIS A 431 -5.89 14.81 5.01
N VAL A 432 -6.50 14.97 3.83
CA VAL A 432 -6.55 16.27 3.14
C VAL A 432 -7.98 16.69 2.86
N TYR A 433 -8.34 17.87 3.36
CA TYR A 433 -9.60 18.55 3.10
C TYR A 433 -9.31 19.81 2.27
N ASP A 434 -9.42 19.70 0.95
CA ASP A 434 -9.17 20.83 0.05
C ASP A 434 -10.43 21.65 -0.22
N LYS A 435 -10.57 22.75 0.51
CA LYS A 435 -11.68 23.72 0.37
C LYS A 435 -11.38 24.82 -0.64
N ARG A 436 -10.22 24.79 -1.33
CA ARG A 436 -9.89 25.76 -2.39
C ARG A 436 -10.74 25.57 -3.66
N LEU A 437 -11.27 24.35 -3.85
CA LEU A 437 -12.11 23.96 -4.98
C LEU A 437 -13.60 24.25 -4.77
N ALA A 438 -13.99 24.63 -3.55
CA ALA A 438 -15.38 24.91 -3.18
C ALA A 438 -15.79 26.39 -3.36
N SER A 439 -15.00 27.16 -4.13
CA SER A 439 -15.24 28.58 -4.43
C SER A 439 -15.50 28.82 -5.91
#